data_AF-S6WCJ9-F1
#
_entry.id   AF-S6WCJ9-F1
#
_cell.length_a   1.000
_cell.length_b   1.000
_cell.length_c   1.000
_cell.angle_alpha   90.00
_cell.angle_beta   90.00
_cell.angle_gamma   90.00
#
_symmetry.space_group_name_H-M   'P 1'
#
loop_
_entity.id
_entity.type
_entity.pdbx_description
1 polymer ?
#
loop_
_entity_poly.entity_id
_entity_poly.type
_entity_poly.pdbx_seq_one_letter_code
_entity_poly.pdbx_strand_id
1 'polypeptide(L)' 'DDVDLLKLDAAGMRAMRGRRIGMIFQNPGSHLDPLMRIGEQIAEGFRLHQGSSKREARAQAIDLLRQV' A
#
# COMPACT_ATOMS: atom_id res chain seq x y z
N ASP A 1 7.40 15.47 14.01
CA ASP A 1 7.02 16.49 13.01
C ASP A 1 5.51 16.61 12.91
N ASP A 2 5.01 17.79 13.28
CA ASP A 2 3.62 18.19 13.05
C ASP A 2 3.48 18.71 11.62
N VAL A 3 2.86 17.90 10.77
CA VAL A 3 2.53 18.26 9.39
C VAL A 3 1.05 18.56 9.33
N ASP A 4 0.69 19.81 9.00
CA ASP A 4 -0.69 20.20 8.74
C ASP A 4 -1.16 19.60 7.40
N LEU A 5 -1.97 18.53 7.48
CA LEU A 5 -2.44 17.78 6.32
C LEU A 5 -3.30 18.63 5.37
N LEU A 6 -3.96 19.68 5.89
CA LEU A 6 -4.85 20.54 5.08
C LEU A 6 -4.08 21.43 4.11
N LYS A 7 -2.76 21.57 4.32
CA LYS A 7 -1.86 22.37 3.47
C LYS A 7 -1.10 21.53 2.44
N LEU A 8 -1.25 20.21 2.45
CA LEU A 8 -0.56 19.33 1.52
C LEU A 8 -1.27 19.33 0.16
N ASP A 9 -0.47 19.32 -0.91
CA ASP A 9 -0.94 19.03 -2.25
C ASP A 9 -1.15 17.50 -2.43
N ALA A 10 -1.57 17.09 -3.63
CA ALA A 10 -1.83 15.68 -3.91
C ALA A 10 -0.58 14.78 -3.74
N ALA A 11 0.60 15.29 -4.08
CA ALA A 11 1.86 14.56 -3.95
C ALA A 11 2.25 14.38 -2.48
N GLY A 12 2.15 15.45 -1.67
CA GLY A 12 2.37 15.42 -0.23
C GLY A 12 1.40 14.49 0.49
N MET A 13 0.11 14.55 0.14
CA MET A 13 -0.89 13.62 0.67
C MET A 13 -0.59 12.17 0.32
N ARG A 14 -0.09 11.90 -0.90
CA ARG A 14 0.33 10.56 -1.32
C ARG A 14 1.56 10.06 -0.56
N ALA A 15 2.50 10.94 -0.20
CA ALA A 15 3.66 10.57 0.62
C ALA A 15 3.26 10.22 2.06
N MET A 16 2.26 10.90 2.61
CA MET A 16 1.71 10.61 3.95
C MET A 16 0.94 9.29 3.98
N ARG A 17 0.07 9.07 2.98
CA ARG A 17 -0.71 7.84 2.82
C ARG A 17 0.21 6.67 2.42
N GLY A 18 0.08 5.53 3.10
CA GLY A 18 0.90 4.34 2.90
C GLY A 18 2.12 4.27 3.83
N ARG A 19 2.90 5.35 4.01
CA ARG A 19 4.07 5.35 4.93
C ARG A 19 3.71 5.67 6.38
N ARG A 20 2.84 6.66 6.59
CA ARG A 20 2.48 7.15 7.94
C ARG A 20 1.01 6.90 8.28
N ILE A 21 0.15 6.85 7.27
CA ILE A 21 -1.29 6.65 7.44
C ILE A 21 -1.74 5.48 6.56
N GLY A 22 -2.21 4.41 7.19
CA GLY A 22 -2.85 3.27 6.52
C GLY A 22 -4.37 3.36 6.59
N MET A 23 -5.06 2.71 5.66
CA MET A 23 -6.51 2.55 5.69
C MET A 23 -6.86 1.14 6.16
N ILE A 24 -7.81 1.03 7.08
CA ILE A 24 -8.40 -0.25 7.50
C ILE A 24 -9.85 -0.25 7.04
N PHE A 25 -10.20 -1.21 6.20
CA PHE A 25 -11.55 -1.33 5.65
C PHE A 25 -12.47 -2.10 6.62
N GLN A 26 -13.70 -1.61 6.79
CA GLN A 26 -14.71 -2.28 7.62
C GLN A 26 -15.16 -3.62 7.02
N ASN A 27 -15.23 -3.68 5.68
CA ASN A 27 -15.37 -4.92 4.93
C ASN A 27 -14.12 -5.10 4.05
N PRO A 28 -13.15 -5.92 4.46
CA PRO A 28 -11.92 -6.12 3.70
C PRO A 28 -12.16 -6.71 2.31
N GLY A 29 -13.13 -7.63 2.17
CA GLY A 29 -13.38 -8.34 0.91
C GLY A 29 -13.88 -7.44 -0.21
N SER A 30 -14.59 -6.36 0.11
CA SER A 30 -15.12 -5.42 -0.89
C SER A 30 -14.05 -4.49 -1.49
N HIS A 31 -12.83 -4.50 -0.96
CA HIS A 31 -11.75 -3.62 -1.39
C HIS A 31 -10.64 -4.34 -2.18
N LEU A 32 -10.80 -5.64 -2.39
CA LEU A 32 -9.97 -6.39 -3.33
C LEU A 32 -10.49 -6.17 -4.75
N ASP A 33 -9.57 -5.96 -5.70
CA ASP A 33 -9.90 -6.00 -7.11
C ASP A 33 -10.05 -7.47 -7.55
N PRO A 34 -11.25 -7.93 -7.93
CA PRO A 34 -11.46 -9.33 -8.33
C PRO A 34 -10.77 -9.69 -9.65
N LEU A 35 -10.33 -8.70 -10.44
CA LEU A 35 -9.62 -8.90 -11.70
C LEU A 35 -8.10 -8.99 -11.52
N MET A 36 -7.59 -8.73 -10.32
CA MET A 36 -6.15 -8.79 -10.01
C MET A 36 -5.84 -9.90 -9.01
N ARG A 37 -4.71 -10.58 -9.21
CA ARG A 37 -4.24 -11.57 -8.22
C ARG A 37 -3.88 -10.88 -6.92
N ILE A 38 -4.24 -11.49 -5.79
CA ILE A 38 -3.99 -10.92 -4.46
C ILE A 38 -2.52 -10.54 -4.23
N GLY A 39 -1.59 -11.38 -4.68
CA GLY A 39 -0.15 -11.08 -4.56
C GLY A 39 0.31 -9.88 -5.38
N GLU A 40 -0.35 -9.58 -6.51
CA GLU A 40 -0.04 -8.41 -7.33
C GLU A 40 -0.58 -7.12 -6.72
N GLN A 41 -1.79 -7.18 -6.13
CA GLN A 41 -2.37 -6.05 -5.39
C GLN A 41 -1.51 -5.69 -4.17
N ILE A 42 -1.06 -6.69 -3.42
CA ILE A 42 -0.14 -6.50 -2.28
C ILE A 42 1.21 -5.92 -2.76
N ALA A 43 1.78 -6.49 -3.83
CA ALA A 43 3.05 -6.02 -4.40
C ALA A 43 2.99 -4.56 -4.89
N GLU A 44 1.84 -4.07 -5.34
CA GLU A 44 1.67 -2.69 -5.77
C GLU A 44 1.93 -1.69 -4.65
N GLY A 45 1.47 -1.98 -3.42
CA GLY A 45 1.74 -1.13 -2.26
C GLY A 45 3.24 -0.92 -2.01
N PHE A 46 4.03 -2.00 -2.08
CA PHE A 46 5.48 -1.93 -1.93
C PHE A 46 6.14 -1.08 -3.03
N ARG A 47 5.74 -1.26 -4.30
CA ARG A 47 6.29 -0.47 -5.41
C ARG A 47 5.95 1.01 -5.28
N LEU A 48 4.70 1.34 -4.96
CA LEU A 48 4.21 2.71 -4.96
C LEU A 48 4.67 3.53 -3.74
N HIS A 49 4.83 2.90 -2.57
CA HIS A 49 5.11 3.63 -1.33
C HIS A 49 6.51 3.36 -0.75
N GLN A 50 7.15 2.25 -1.14
CA GLN A 50 8.49 1.87 -0.65
C GLN A 50 9.56 1.88 -1.76
N GLY A 51 9.18 2.07 -3.02
CA GLY A 51 10.13 2.13 -4.14
C GLY A 51 10.78 0.79 -4.47
N SER A 52 10.22 -0.32 -3.97
CA SER A 52 10.75 -1.66 -4.21
C SER A 52 10.70 -2.01 -5.69
N SER A 53 11.71 -2.72 -6.18
CA SER A 53 11.68 -3.28 -7.53
C SER A 53 10.56 -4.32 -7.67
N LYS A 54 10.18 -4.65 -8.91
CA LYS A 54 9.17 -5.68 -9.19
C LYS A 54 9.48 -7.03 -8.52
N ARG A 55 10.77 -7.40 -8.47
CA ARG A 55 11.22 -8.66 -7.87
C ARG A 55 11.12 -8.62 -6.34
N GLU A 56 11.59 -7.55 -5.73
CA GLU A 56 11.54 -7.36 -4.26
C GLU A 56 10.09 -7.28 -3.78
N ALA A 57 9.25 -6.47 -4.43
CA ALA A 57 7.84 -6.33 -4.08
C ALA A 57 7.09 -7.66 -4.16
N ARG A 58 7.41 -8.51 -5.13
CA ARG A 58 6.84 -9.87 -5.24
C ARG A 58 7.29 -10.75 -4.07
N ALA A 59 8.57 -10.71 -3.70
CA ALA A 59 9.07 -11.48 -2.56
C ALA A 59 8.40 -11.03 -1.26
N GLN A 60 8.34 -9.73 -1.01
CA GLN A 60 7.68 -9.14 0.16
C GLN A 60 6.19 -9.51 0.22
N ALA A 61 5.48 -9.47 -0.91
CA ALA A 61 4.07 -9.88 -0.96
C ALA A 61 3.87 -11.36 -0.60
N ILE A 62 4.76 -12.24 -1.07
CA ILE A 62 4.72 -13.67 -0.70
C ILE A 62 5.01 -13.85 0.78
N ASP A 63 6.02 -13.16 1.32
CA ASP A 63 6.37 -13.25 2.73
C ASP A 63 5.27 -12.74 3.65
N LEU A 64 4.54 -11.69 3.24
CA LEU A 64 3.34 -11.23 3.96
C LEU A 64 2.23 -12.28 3.94
N LEU A 65 1.96 -12.88 2.78
CA LEU A 65 0.95 -13.94 2.64
C LEU A 65 1.28 -15.22 3.41
N ARG A 66 2.55 -15.45 3.80
CA ARG A 66 2.95 -16.57 4.66
C ARG A 66 2.72 -16.33 6.15
N GLN A 67 2.47 -15.09 6.56
CA GLN A 67 2.24 -14.71 7.96
C GLN A 67 0.78 -14.87 8.38
N VAL A 68 -0.10 -15.23 7.45
CA VAL A 68 -1.53 -15.51 7.65
C VAL A 68 -1.80 -17.00 7.47
#